data_AF-A0A3A6E2R4-F1
#
_entry.id   AF-A0A3A6E2R4-F1
#
_cell.length_a   1.000
_cell.length_b   1.000
_cell.length_c   1.000
_cell.angle_alpha   90.00
_cell.angle_beta   90.00
_cell.angle_gamma   90.00
#
_symmetry.space_group_name_H-M   'P 1'
#
loop_
_entity.id
_entity.type
_entity.pdbx_description
1 polymer ?
#
loop_
_entity_poly.entity_id
_entity_poly.type
_entity_poly.pdbx_seq_one_letter_code
_entity_poly.pdbx_strand_id
1 'polypeptide(L)'
;MNGKKFFQIDPENRPNRTVSERVVSERGRKELPPGTKGGENLKPNRYYEHKQHAFDSYCKKVLKCEACNGYRQISRHQKRFASLEELSEADVAQLAVYDRYSWEYTAFPVGNAVVLIENDRLATALLRLSPKDREIFMMHWFLWMTDEQIAKCMGMARRTVNTRRYKAYRLLKKLMGGEADD
;
A
#
# COMPACT_ATOMS: atom_id res chain seq x y z
N MET A 1 -2.39 10.57 17.45
CA MET A 1 -1.19 11.44 17.44
C MET A 1 -1.37 12.50 16.36
N ASN A 2 -0.85 13.71 16.62
CA ASN A 2 -1.12 14.97 15.91
C ASN A 2 -1.06 14.89 14.38
N GLY A 3 -2.20 15.12 13.72
CA GLY A 3 -2.26 15.37 12.29
C GLY A 3 -1.68 16.75 11.97
N LYS A 4 -0.43 16.78 11.51
CA LYS A 4 0.18 17.99 10.94
C LYS A 4 -0.61 18.38 9.70
N LYS A 5 -1.35 19.48 9.80
CA LYS A 5 -2.00 20.14 8.66
C LYS A 5 -0.91 20.77 7.80
N PHE A 6 -0.52 20.10 6.72
CA PHE A 6 0.47 20.60 5.75
C PHE A 6 0.00 21.82 4.94
N PHE A 7 -1.25 22.24 5.10
CA PHE A 7 -1.80 23.45 4.51
C PHE A 7 -2.31 24.38 5.60
N GLN A 8 -1.40 25.07 6.28
CA GLN A 8 -1.76 26.35 6.89
C GLN A 8 -1.89 27.36 5.76
N ILE A 9 -3.10 27.50 5.23
CA ILE A 9 -3.42 28.61 4.35
C ILE A 9 -3.45 29.84 5.24
N ASP A 10 -2.42 30.68 5.12
CA ASP A 10 -2.40 31.98 5.80
C ASP A 10 -3.73 32.68 5.58
N PRO A 11 -4.35 33.26 6.63
CA PRO A 11 -5.61 33.97 6.48
C PRO A 11 -5.52 35.11 5.45
N GLU A 12 -4.31 35.60 5.16
CA GLU A 12 -4.02 36.55 4.08
C GLU A 12 -4.21 36.01 2.66
N ASN A 13 -4.05 34.69 2.44
CA ASN A 13 -4.11 34.03 1.13
C ASN A 13 -5.49 33.44 0.80
N ARG A 14 -6.55 33.82 1.54
CA ARG A 14 -7.92 33.38 1.25
C ARG A 14 -8.44 34.04 -0.03
N PRO A 15 -9.08 33.29 -0.94
CA PRO A 15 -9.57 33.81 -2.23
C PRO A 15 -10.68 34.87 -2.09
N ASN A 16 -11.25 35.03 -0.89
CA ASN A 16 -12.30 36.02 -0.59
C ASN A 16 -11.78 37.28 0.10
N ARG A 17 -10.46 37.54 0.12
CA ARG A 17 -9.95 38.85 0.55
C ARG A 17 -10.44 39.89 -0.45
N THR A 18 -11.16 40.89 0.04
CA THR A 18 -11.41 42.13 -0.71
C THR A 18 -10.05 42.78 -0.95
N VAL A 19 -9.48 42.59 -2.14
CA VAL A 19 -8.32 43.37 -2.57
C VAL A 19 -8.80 44.82 -2.57
N SER A 20 -8.33 45.62 -1.60
CA SER A 20 -8.69 47.04 -1.48
C SER A 20 -8.22 47.84 -2.69
N GLU A 21 -7.20 47.34 -3.39
CA GLU A 21 -6.74 47.88 -4.66
C GLU A 21 -7.53 47.32 -5.83
N ARG A 22 -8.26 48.23 -6.47
CA ARG A 22 -8.88 47.99 -7.77
C ARG A 22 -7.75 47.75 -8.78
N VAL A 23 -7.59 46.51 -9.26
CA VAL A 23 -6.69 46.21 -10.37
C VAL A 23 -7.29 46.82 -11.64
N VAL A 24 -6.82 48.00 -12.02
CA VAL A 24 -7.24 48.71 -13.23
C VAL A 24 -6.22 48.41 -14.32
N SER A 25 -6.68 47.98 -15.49
CA SER A 25 -5.87 47.94 -16.72
C SER A 25 -5.22 49.31 -16.97
N GLU A 26 -4.02 49.36 -17.57
CA GLU A 26 -3.26 50.60 -17.80
C GLU A 26 -4.07 51.77 -18.39
N ARG A 27 -5.16 51.48 -19.12
CA ARG A 27 -6.11 52.48 -19.66
C ARG A 27 -6.90 53.29 -18.62
N GLY A 28 -6.67 53.10 -17.31
CA GLY A 28 -7.36 53.84 -16.25
C GLY A 28 -6.46 54.50 -15.20
N ARG A 29 -5.13 54.53 -15.40
CA ARG A 29 -4.23 55.29 -14.51
C ARG A 29 -4.40 56.79 -14.78
N LYS A 30 -4.63 57.57 -13.71
CA LYS A 30 -4.85 59.03 -13.77
C LYS A 30 -3.57 59.85 -13.81
N GLU A 31 -2.40 59.22 -13.79
CA GLU A 31 -1.12 59.90 -13.77
C GLU A 31 -0.42 59.74 -15.11
N LEU A 32 -0.69 60.69 -16.01
CA LEU A 32 0.12 60.91 -17.21
C LEU A 32 1.16 62.00 -16.88
N PRO A 33 2.40 61.89 -17.39
CA PRO A 33 3.41 62.93 -17.20
C PRO A 33 2.92 64.29 -17.76
N PRO A 34 3.27 65.41 -17.10
CA PRO A 34 2.73 66.72 -17.44
C PRO A 34 3.25 67.14 -18.82
N GLY A 35 2.35 67.25 -19.81
CA GLY A 35 2.67 67.69 -21.17
C GLY A 35 2.01 66.91 -22.30
N THR A 36 1.48 65.71 -22.03
CA THR A 36 0.83 64.88 -23.06
C THR A 36 -0.67 65.15 -23.10
N LYS A 37 -1.11 66.16 -23.88
CA LYS A 37 -2.54 66.35 -24.21
C LYS A 37 -2.95 65.32 -25.27
N GLY A 38 -3.06 64.06 -24.87
CA GLY A 38 -3.40 62.95 -25.77
C GLY A 38 -4.13 61.87 -24.99
N GLY A 39 -5.45 62.05 -24.86
CA GLY A 39 -6.32 61.13 -24.15
C GLY A 39 -7.59 61.86 -23.76
N GLU A 40 -8.61 61.81 -24.60
CA GLU A 40 -9.94 62.22 -24.18
C GLU A 40 -10.29 61.45 -22.90
N ASN A 41 -10.61 62.17 -21.82
CA ASN A 41 -11.20 61.59 -20.62
C ASN A 41 -12.60 61.09 -20.99
N LEU A 42 -12.67 59.95 -21.67
CA LEU A 42 -13.91 59.28 -22.01
C LEU A 42 -14.51 58.83 -20.68
N LYS A 43 -15.45 59.61 -20.14
CA LYS A 43 -16.33 59.10 -19.08
C LYS A 43 -16.88 57.78 -19.62
N PRO A 44 -16.66 56.64 -18.93
CA PRO A 44 -17.08 55.36 -19.45
C PRO A 44 -18.54 55.48 -19.83
N ASN A 45 -18.83 55.46 -21.13
CA ASN A 45 -20.20 55.46 -21.60
C ASN A 45 -20.81 54.18 -21.00
N ARG A 46 -22.05 54.25 -20.50
CA ARG A 46 -22.76 53.13 -19.84
C ARG A 46 -22.65 51.81 -20.62
N TYR A 47 -22.51 51.92 -21.94
CA TYR A 47 -22.20 50.86 -22.89
C TYR A 47 -20.87 50.11 -22.65
N TYR A 48 -19.76 50.81 -22.43
CA TYR A 48 -18.45 50.20 -22.18
C TYR A 48 -18.35 49.58 -20.79
N GLU A 49 -18.97 50.19 -19.77
CA GLU A 49 -19.07 49.61 -18.43
C GLU A 49 -19.87 48.31 -18.46
N HIS A 50 -20.98 48.27 -19.19
CA HIS A 50 -21.77 47.06 -19.38
C HIS A 50 -20.95 45.93 -20.03
N LYS A 51 -20.13 46.23 -21.04
CA LYS A 51 -19.22 45.26 -21.66
C LYS A 51 -18.16 44.73 -20.69
N GLN A 52 -17.55 45.62 -19.89
CA GLN A 52 -16.57 45.22 -18.89
C GLN A 52 -17.19 44.32 -17.82
N HIS A 53 -18.36 44.67 -17.31
CA HIS A 53 -19.07 43.86 -16.31
C HIS A 53 -19.53 42.51 -16.86
N ALA A 54 -19.98 42.46 -18.13
CA ALA A 54 -20.34 41.21 -18.78
C ALA A 54 -19.14 40.27 -18.92
N PHE A 55 -17.99 40.79 -19.34
CA PHE A 55 -16.75 40.03 -19.45
C PHE A 55 -16.23 39.57 -18.09
N ASP A 56 -16.19 40.45 -17.09
CA ASP A 56 -15.77 40.12 -15.73
C ASP A 56 -16.67 39.04 -15.10
N SER A 57 -17.98 39.16 -15.26
CA SER A 57 -18.95 38.13 -14.83
C SER A 57 -18.71 36.79 -15.52
N TYR A 58 -18.43 36.81 -16.83
CA TYR A 58 -18.08 35.61 -17.59
C TYR A 58 -16.81 34.95 -17.05
N CYS A 59 -15.71 35.69 -16.90
CA CYS A 59 -14.45 35.17 -16.37
C CYS A 59 -14.62 34.58 -14.97
N LYS A 60 -15.33 35.28 -14.07
CA LYS A 60 -15.65 34.77 -12.72
C LYS A 60 -16.44 33.48 -12.77
N LYS A 61 -17.41 33.37 -13.68
CA LYS A 61 -18.20 32.15 -13.86
C LYS A 61 -17.33 30.99 -14.35
N VAL A 62 -16.48 31.22 -15.35
CA VAL A 62 -15.56 30.19 -15.87
C VAL A 62 -14.63 29.68 -14.78
N LEU A 63 -13.97 30.58 -14.03
CA LEU A 63 -13.08 30.19 -12.92
C LEU A 63 -13.80 29.36 -11.85
N LYS A 64 -15.02 29.75 -11.49
CA LYS A 64 -15.85 29.00 -10.54
C LYS A 64 -16.22 27.61 -11.08
N CYS A 65 -16.64 27.52 -12.34
CA CYS A 65 -16.99 26.26 -12.97
C CYS A 65 -15.80 25.31 -13.05
N GLU A 66 -14.61 25.80 -13.43
CA GLU A 66 -13.40 24.98 -13.49
C GLU A 66 -12.94 24.50 -12.11
N ALA A 67 -13.00 25.36 -11.09
CA ALA A 67 -12.77 24.93 -9.71
C ALA A 67 -13.75 23.82 -9.29
N CYS A 68 -15.05 23.97 -9.58
CA CYS A 68 -16.05 22.94 -9.31
C CYS A 68 -15.79 21.64 -10.08
N ASN A 69 -15.33 21.72 -11.33
CA ASN A 69 -14.96 20.56 -12.14
C ASN A 69 -13.76 19.83 -11.53
N GLY A 70 -12.72 20.55 -11.11
CA GLY A 70 -11.56 19.99 -10.41
C GLY A 70 -11.94 19.25 -9.12
N TYR A 71 -12.75 19.88 -8.26
CA TYR A 71 -13.25 19.22 -7.03
C TYR A 71 -14.06 17.96 -7.33
N ARG A 72 -14.88 17.98 -8.39
CA ARG A 72 -15.66 16.79 -8.82
C ARG A 72 -14.75 15.66 -9.29
N GLN A 73 -13.67 15.96 -10.00
CA GLN A 73 -12.69 14.96 -10.43
C GLN A 73 -11.97 14.34 -9.23
N ILE A 74 -11.47 15.16 -8.30
CA ILE A 74 -10.82 14.70 -7.07
C ILE A 74 -11.75 13.79 -6.27
N SER A 75 -13.00 14.20 -6.07
CA SER A 75 -13.99 13.39 -5.34
C SER A 75 -14.27 12.04 -6.02
N ARG A 76 -14.33 12.00 -7.37
CA ARG A 76 -14.49 10.74 -8.11
C ARG A 76 -13.28 9.83 -7.97
N HIS A 77 -12.07 10.38 -7.99
CA HIS A 77 -10.84 9.62 -7.77
C HIS A 77 -10.78 9.05 -6.36
N GLN A 78 -11.03 9.86 -5.33
CA GLN A 78 -10.99 9.41 -3.92
C GLN A 78 -12.02 8.31 -3.60
N LYS A 79 -13.13 8.22 -4.35
CA LYS A 79 -14.11 7.12 -4.20
C LYS A 79 -13.64 5.79 -4.79
N ARG A 80 -12.68 5.80 -5.71
CA ARG A 80 -12.24 4.62 -6.47
C ARG A 80 -10.80 4.21 -6.15
N PHE A 81 -9.98 5.16 -5.71
CA PHE A 81 -8.56 4.99 -5.49
C PHE A 81 -8.19 5.54 -4.11
N ALA A 82 -7.37 4.77 -3.40
CA ALA A 82 -6.67 5.18 -2.20
C ALA A 82 -5.19 5.39 -2.53
N SER A 83 -4.54 6.33 -1.88
CA SER A 83 -3.09 6.49 -2.00
C SER A 83 -2.37 5.38 -1.22
N LEU A 84 -1.19 4.97 -1.68
CA LEU A 84 -0.41 3.94 -1.00
C LEU A 84 0.04 4.39 0.41
N GLU A 85 0.23 5.68 0.63
CA GLU A 85 0.61 6.26 1.93
C GLU A 85 -0.51 6.18 2.98
N GLU A 86 -1.76 6.14 2.53
CA GLU A 86 -2.93 6.05 3.40
C GLU A 86 -3.30 4.60 3.75
N LEU A 87 -2.70 3.62 3.07
CA LEU A 87 -2.95 2.20 3.34
C LEU A 87 -2.29 1.77 4.65
N SER A 88 -3.00 0.97 5.43
CA SER A 88 -2.41 0.34 6.61
C SER A 88 -1.43 -0.76 6.20
N GLU A 89 -0.48 -1.09 7.07
CA GLU A 89 0.44 -2.21 6.84
C GLU A 89 -0.32 -3.53 6.57
N ALA A 90 -1.49 -3.71 7.20
CA ALA A 90 -2.34 -4.88 6.99
C ALA A 90 -2.94 -4.92 5.56
N ASP A 91 -3.37 -3.78 5.02
CA ASP A 91 -3.90 -3.69 3.66
C ASP A 91 -2.79 -3.93 2.64
N VAL A 92 -1.60 -3.35 2.88
CA VAL A 92 -0.43 -3.57 2.03
C VAL A 92 -0.03 -5.05 2.05
N ALA A 93 -0.04 -5.70 3.20
CA ALA A 93 0.25 -7.13 3.31
C ALA A 93 -0.76 -8.02 2.56
N GLN A 94 -2.05 -7.63 2.50
CA GLN A 94 -3.04 -8.34 1.69
C GLN A 94 -2.83 -8.17 0.18
N LEU A 95 -2.34 -7.01 -0.24
CA LEU A 95 -2.02 -6.72 -1.64
C LEU A 95 -0.66 -7.29 -2.07
N ALA A 96 0.21 -7.60 -1.12
CA ALA A 96 1.54 -8.13 -1.39
C ALA A 96 1.46 -9.52 -2.04
N VAL A 97 2.11 -9.65 -3.19
CA VAL A 97 2.38 -10.94 -3.82
C VAL A 97 3.86 -11.21 -3.65
N TYR A 98 4.18 -12.30 -2.95
CA TYR A 98 5.54 -12.79 -2.82
C TYR A 98 5.80 -13.81 -3.92
N ASP A 99 6.85 -13.60 -4.71
CA ASP A 99 7.36 -14.63 -5.60
C ASP A 99 7.84 -15.80 -4.76
N ARG A 100 7.47 -17.02 -5.16
CA ARG A 100 7.98 -18.25 -4.55
C ARG A 100 8.96 -18.87 -5.52
N TYR A 101 10.23 -18.86 -5.17
CA TYR A 101 11.26 -19.43 -6.04
C TYR A 101 11.63 -20.85 -5.61
N SER A 102 11.88 -21.73 -6.57
CA SER A 102 12.17 -23.14 -6.29
C SER A 102 13.45 -23.36 -5.46
N TRP A 103 14.39 -22.42 -5.47
CA TRP A 103 15.63 -22.48 -4.68
C TRP A 103 15.46 -22.06 -3.22
N GLU A 104 14.32 -21.46 -2.85
CA GLU A 104 14.01 -21.09 -1.46
C GLU A 104 13.53 -22.29 -0.63
N TYR A 105 13.27 -23.42 -1.30
CA TYR A 105 12.72 -24.62 -0.67
C TYR A 105 13.68 -25.79 -0.77
N THR A 106 13.87 -26.50 0.33
CA THR A 106 14.48 -27.82 0.32
C THR A 106 13.40 -28.87 0.09
N ALA A 107 13.54 -29.65 -0.99
CA ALA A 107 12.59 -30.71 -1.34
C ALA A 107 12.93 -32.05 -0.68
N PHE A 108 11.94 -32.70 -0.09
CA PHE A 108 12.05 -34.04 0.48
C PHE A 108 11.03 -34.98 -0.17
N PRO A 109 11.49 -36.03 -0.90
CA PRO A 109 10.60 -37.08 -1.35
C PRO A 109 10.19 -37.95 -0.15
N VAL A 110 8.88 -38.11 0.06
CA VAL A 110 8.29 -38.86 1.18
C VAL A 110 7.16 -39.73 0.61
N GLY A 111 7.39 -41.04 0.50
CA GLY A 111 6.50 -41.94 -0.22
C GLY A 111 6.27 -41.48 -1.67
N ASN A 112 5.02 -41.16 -2.01
CA ASN A 112 4.63 -40.69 -3.35
C ASN A 112 4.45 -39.17 -3.45
N ALA A 113 4.84 -38.41 -2.40
CA ALA A 113 4.69 -36.96 -2.34
C ALA A 113 6.06 -36.27 -2.19
N VAL A 114 6.12 -34.99 -2.54
CA VAL A 114 7.28 -34.13 -2.32
C VAL A 114 6.91 -33.03 -1.34
N VAL A 115 7.59 -32.98 -0.20
CA VAL A 115 7.40 -31.95 0.83
C VAL A 115 8.44 -30.86 0.61
N LEU A 116 8.00 -29.61 0.49
CA LEU A 116 8.85 -28.43 0.33
C LEU A 116 8.99 -27.70 1.67
N ILE A 117 10.23 -27.47 2.11
CA ILE A 117 10.52 -26.79 3.38
C ILE A 117 11.29 -25.51 3.10
N GLU A 118 10.68 -24.38 3.45
CA GLU A 118 11.24 -23.02 3.32
C GLU A 118 12.29 -22.72 4.39
N ASN A 119 12.11 -23.27 5.60
CA ASN A 119 13.00 -22.98 6.71
C ASN A 119 14.29 -23.83 6.63
N ASP A 120 15.40 -23.19 6.24
CA ASP A 120 16.72 -23.83 6.11
C ASP A 120 17.20 -24.51 7.39
N ARG A 121 16.90 -23.91 8.55
CA ARG A 121 17.31 -24.47 9.84
C ARG A 121 16.57 -25.79 10.11
N LEU A 122 15.27 -25.83 9.81
CA LEU A 122 14.46 -27.04 9.91
C LEU A 122 14.92 -28.09 8.89
N ALA A 123 15.14 -27.69 7.63
CA ALA A 123 15.62 -28.59 6.57
C ALA A 123 16.96 -29.24 6.96
N THR A 124 17.91 -28.44 7.46
CA THR A 124 19.21 -28.92 7.95
C THR A 124 19.06 -29.89 9.13
N ALA A 125 18.17 -29.59 10.07
CA ALA A 125 17.92 -30.48 11.21
C ALA A 125 17.27 -31.81 10.76
N LEU A 126 16.37 -31.76 9.78
CA LEU A 126 15.76 -32.95 9.19
C LEU A 126 16.79 -33.81 8.45
N LEU A 127 17.77 -33.21 7.77
CA LEU A 127 18.86 -33.95 7.12
C LEU A 127 19.75 -34.71 8.11
N ARG A 128 19.80 -34.31 9.38
CA ARG A 128 20.54 -35.02 10.45
C ARG A 128 19.80 -36.21 11.04
N LEU A 129 18.50 -36.35 10.80
CA LEU A 129 17.73 -37.54 11.19
C LEU A 129 18.10 -38.73 10.31
N SER A 130 17.96 -39.94 10.85
CA SER A 130 18.11 -41.14 10.03
C SER A 130 17.04 -41.15 8.92
N PRO A 131 17.32 -41.65 7.70
CA PRO A 131 16.37 -41.58 6.59
C PRO A 131 14.99 -42.15 6.93
N LYS A 132 14.96 -43.28 7.65
CA LYS A 132 13.70 -43.92 8.10
C LYS A 132 12.94 -43.09 9.13
N ASP A 133 13.65 -42.52 10.09
CA ASP A 133 13.00 -41.74 11.15
C ASP A 133 12.51 -40.38 10.61
N ARG A 134 13.26 -39.79 9.66
CA ARG A 134 12.83 -38.61 8.90
C ARG A 134 11.58 -38.89 8.09
N GLU A 135 11.52 -40.01 7.38
CA GLU A 135 10.36 -40.40 6.58
C GLU A 135 9.12 -40.62 7.46
N ILE A 136 9.25 -41.36 8.57
CA ILE A 136 8.16 -41.53 9.55
C ILE A 136 7.69 -40.18 10.10
N PHE A 137 8.64 -39.32 10.48
CA PHE A 137 8.32 -37.99 11.00
C PHE A 137 7.56 -37.16 9.95
N MET A 138 8.03 -37.16 8.71
CA MET A 138 7.42 -36.38 7.64
C MET A 138 6.03 -36.91 7.26
N MET A 139 5.85 -38.23 7.18
CA MET A 139 4.53 -38.82 6.91
C MET A 139 3.51 -38.43 7.98
N HIS A 140 3.91 -38.38 9.25
CA HIS A 140 2.99 -38.02 10.33
C HIS A 140 2.66 -36.51 10.35
N TRP A 141 3.67 -35.63 10.27
CA TRP A 141 3.44 -34.18 10.42
C TRP A 141 3.00 -33.48 9.13
N PHE A 142 3.50 -33.88 7.97
CA PHE A 142 3.22 -33.17 6.70
C PHE A 142 2.17 -33.88 5.85
N LEU A 143 2.08 -35.21 5.92
CA LEU A 143 1.09 -36.00 5.17
C LEU A 143 -0.13 -36.40 6.01
N TRP A 144 -0.18 -35.97 7.28
CA TRP A 144 -1.27 -36.26 8.22
C TRP A 144 -1.59 -37.76 8.37
N MET A 145 -0.60 -38.63 8.13
CA MET A 145 -0.78 -40.07 8.22
C MET A 145 -0.74 -40.53 9.67
N THR A 146 -1.67 -41.41 10.04
CA THR A 146 -1.66 -42.05 11.36
C THR A 146 -0.52 -43.06 11.48
N ASP A 147 -0.08 -43.34 12.71
CA ASP A 147 0.95 -44.36 12.97
C ASP A 147 0.58 -45.75 12.41
N GLU A 148 -0.72 -46.03 12.24
CA GLU A 148 -1.20 -47.27 11.60
C GLU A 148 -1.08 -47.24 10.07
N GLN A 149 -1.41 -46.12 9.43
CA GLN A 149 -1.22 -45.95 7.99
C GLN A 149 0.26 -45.97 7.61
N ILE A 150 1.11 -45.32 8.41
CA ILE A 150 2.58 -45.33 8.25
C ILE A 150 3.12 -46.76 8.44
N ALA A 151 2.65 -47.47 9.47
CA ALA A 151 3.01 -48.87 9.70
C ALA A 151 2.66 -49.76 8.50
N LYS A 152 1.47 -49.61 7.93
CA LYS A 152 1.05 -50.32 6.71
C LYS A 152 1.92 -49.94 5.50
N CYS A 153 2.20 -48.65 5.32
CA CYS A 153 3.01 -48.13 4.21
C CYS A 153 4.46 -48.64 4.26
N MET A 154 5.06 -48.70 5.44
CA MET A 154 6.46 -49.11 5.62
C MET A 154 6.65 -50.60 5.97
N GLY A 155 5.56 -51.37 6.08
CA GLY A 155 5.61 -52.78 6.49
C GLY A 155 6.15 -52.99 7.91
N MET A 156 5.86 -52.08 8.85
CA MET A 156 6.37 -52.11 10.22
C MET A 156 5.25 -52.30 11.24
N ALA A 157 5.58 -52.74 12.46
CA ALA A 157 4.62 -52.73 13.55
C ALA A 157 4.32 -51.29 14.01
N ARG A 158 3.03 -50.97 14.26
CA ARG A 158 2.57 -49.66 14.75
C ARG A 158 3.37 -49.14 15.95
N ARG A 159 3.70 -50.01 16.91
CA ARG A 159 4.53 -49.64 18.08
C ARG A 159 5.92 -49.14 17.68
N THR A 160 6.55 -49.76 16.67
CA THR A 160 7.88 -49.36 16.19
C THR A 160 7.83 -47.98 15.54
N VAL A 161 6.79 -47.70 14.76
CA VAL A 161 6.56 -46.37 14.16
C VAL A 161 6.45 -45.32 15.24
N ASN A 162 5.62 -45.54 16.27
CA ASN A 162 5.46 -44.59 17.37
C ASN A 162 6.79 -44.32 18.10
N THR A 163 7.55 -45.36 18.46
CA THR A 163 8.85 -45.17 19.12
C THR A 163 9.84 -44.40 18.25
N ARG A 164 9.93 -44.72 16.96
CA ARG A 164 10.80 -44.01 16.01
C ARG A 164 10.38 -42.55 15.83
N ARG A 165 9.08 -42.32 15.68
CA ARG A 165 8.47 -40.99 15.59
C ARG A 165 8.83 -40.11 16.80
N TYR A 166 8.69 -40.65 18.01
CA TYR A 166 9.04 -39.93 19.23
C TYR A 166 10.54 -39.65 19.36
N LYS A 167 11.39 -40.64 19.00
CA LYS A 167 12.85 -40.44 18.94
C LYS A 167 13.24 -39.36 17.93
N ALA A 168 12.62 -39.37 16.75
CA ALA A 168 12.84 -38.37 15.72
C ALA A 168 12.49 -36.96 16.23
N TYR A 169 11.33 -36.83 16.86
CA TYR A 169 10.87 -35.58 17.45
C TYR A 169 11.83 -35.05 18.54
N ARG A 170 12.25 -35.90 19.49
CA ARG A 170 13.21 -35.49 20.54
C ARG A 170 14.53 -35.01 19.95
N LEU A 171 15.08 -35.74 18.96
CA LEU A 171 16.33 -35.35 18.32
C LEU A 171 16.16 -34.03 17.55
N LEU A 172 15.05 -33.86 16.84
CA LEU A 172 14.76 -32.62 16.11
C LEU A 172 14.62 -31.43 17.08
N LYS A 173 13.93 -31.60 18.21
CA LYS A 173 13.79 -30.57 19.26
C LYS A 173 15.17 -30.15 19.78
N LYS A 174 16.06 -31.11 20.06
CA LYS A 174 17.44 -30.86 20.49
C LYS A 174 18.27 -30.12 19.43
N LEU A 175 18.16 -30.51 18.17
CA LEU A 175 18.88 -29.86 17.05
C LEU A 175 18.39 -28.42 16.80
N MET A 176 17.11 -28.17 17.04
CA MET A 176 16.49 -26.85 16.93
C MET A 176 16.69 -25.98 18.19
N GLY A 177 17.43 -26.46 19.20
CA GLY A 177 17.74 -25.72 20.41
C GLY A 177 16.57 -25.53 21.37
N GLY A 178 15.52 -26.36 21.26
CA GLY A 178 14.47 -26.43 22.28
C GLY A 178 14.91 -27.33 23.44
N GLU A 179 14.57 -26.95 24.67
CA GLU A 179 14.75 -27.82 25.85
C GLU A 179 14.00 -29.14 25.58
N ALA A 180 14.70 -30.27 25.58
CA ALA A 180 14.02 -31.56 25.49
C ALA A 180 13.33 -31.81 26.83
N ASP A 181 12.00 -31.95 26.83
CA ASP A 181 11.29 -32.36 28.04
C ASP A 181 11.74 -33.81 28.31
N ASP A 182 12.48 -34.01 29.40
CA ASP A 182 12.98 -35.32 29.83
C ASP A 182 11.89 -36.16 30.50
#